data_AF-A0A3D8PVK7-F1
#
_entry.id   AF-A0A3D8PVK7-F1
#
_cell.length_a   1.000
_cell.length_b   1.000
_cell.length_c   1.000
_cell.angle_alpha   90.00
_cell.angle_beta   90.00
_cell.angle_gamma   90.00
#
_symmetry.space_group_name_H-M   'P 1'
#
loop_
_entity.id
_entity.type
_entity.pdbx_description
1 polymer ?
#
loop_
_entity_poly.entity_id
_entity_poly.type
_entity_poly.pdbx_seq_one_letter_code
_entity_poly.pdbx_strand_id
1 'polypeptide(L)'
;MTFVKGLPKIKIHPILYLFIIISLLTGTFTELTIILALVLFHELGHYAMASSLNWRIRGIMLWVFGGVMDTDEHGTKPIKEEILVTLAGPSQHIIVYLMLFLLSTFHLAPASVLEIAFYYNSTIFLFNLLPIWPLDGGKLLFLVFSARMPYKQAHQSIILVSIGLTFAIIAVQLLFFPFTLSALFIMVFIFLENRTEWKQRYYIFIRFLLNRYEGISSVQMIQPIKASANSTFMDVFSYFKREKKHPIYITYPDERRIVIDENDCLRSYFYDDQHNQTIGEAFRYHE
;
A
#
# COMPACT_ATOMS: atom_id res chain seq x y z
N MET A 1 5.02 4.88 -26.68
CA MET A 1 5.35 6.01 -25.77
C MET A 1 4.05 6.76 -25.48
N THR A 2 3.29 6.31 -24.49
CA THR A 2 2.10 7.03 -24.01
C THR A 2 2.57 8.20 -23.17
N PHE A 3 2.28 9.41 -23.64
CA PHE A 3 2.56 10.66 -22.93
C PHE A 3 1.97 10.60 -21.52
N VAL A 4 2.77 10.97 -20.51
CA VAL A 4 2.33 11.21 -19.14
C VAL A 4 1.14 12.18 -19.22
N LYS A 5 -0.05 11.77 -18.74
CA LYS A 5 -1.17 12.70 -18.58
C LYS A 5 -0.68 13.88 -17.73
N GLY A 6 -1.05 15.10 -18.11
CA GLY A 6 -0.47 16.35 -17.61
C GLY A 6 -0.38 16.49 -16.08
N LEU A 7 0.31 17.54 -15.62
CA LEU A 7 0.67 17.76 -14.21
C LEU A 7 -0.44 17.38 -13.20
N PRO A 8 -0.11 16.65 -12.12
CA PRO A 8 -1.09 16.25 -11.13
C PRO A 8 -1.68 17.46 -10.40
N LYS A 9 -2.95 17.34 -9.99
CA LYS A 9 -3.53 18.29 -9.03
C LYS A 9 -2.85 18.11 -7.67
N ILE A 10 -2.06 19.09 -7.26
CA ILE A 10 -1.41 19.09 -5.94
C ILE A 10 -2.35 19.79 -4.93
N LYS A 11 -2.66 19.10 -3.85
CA LYS A 11 -3.43 19.62 -2.72
C LYS A 11 -2.52 19.70 -1.49
N ILE A 12 -2.62 20.79 -0.74
CA ILE A 12 -1.89 20.96 0.52
C ILE A 12 -2.86 20.73 1.66
N HIS A 13 -2.51 19.82 2.58
CA HIS A 13 -3.32 19.59 3.76
C HIS A 13 -3.27 20.81 4.71
N PRO A 14 -4.39 21.21 5.35
CA PRO A 14 -4.43 22.35 6.25
C PRO A 14 -3.35 22.38 7.33
N ILE A 15 -2.98 21.20 7.86
CA ILE A 15 -1.96 21.07 8.90
C ILE A 15 -0.56 21.50 8.40
N LEU A 16 -0.29 21.41 7.10
CA LEU A 16 1.00 21.82 6.54
C LEU A 16 1.19 23.33 6.63
N TYR A 17 0.13 24.13 6.50
CA TYR A 17 0.23 25.60 6.66
C TYR A 17 0.69 25.98 8.07
N LEU A 18 0.24 25.26 9.10
CA LEU A 18 0.70 25.47 10.47
C LEU A 18 2.21 25.23 10.59
N PHE A 19 2.72 24.15 10.00
CA PHE A 19 4.16 23.84 10.00
C PHE A 19 4.98 24.83 9.17
N ILE A 20 4.43 25.35 8.06
CA ILE A 20 5.06 26.42 7.29
C ILE A 20 5.22 27.68 8.18
N ILE A 21 4.17 28.09 8.89
CA ILE A 21 4.23 29.24 9.80
C ILE A 21 5.26 28.99 10.92
N ILE A 22 5.23 27.82 11.56
CA ILE A 22 6.20 27.46 12.60
C ILE A 22 7.63 27.54 12.05
N SER A 23 7.88 26.99 10.85
CA SER A 23 9.21 26.99 10.25
C SER A 23 9.75 28.39 9.94
N LEU A 24 8.86 29.33 9.57
CA LEU A 24 9.22 30.73 9.37
C LEU A 24 9.57 31.40 10.69
N LEU A 25 8.85 31.10 11.77
CA LEU A 25 9.12 31.64 13.11
C LEU A 25 10.41 31.07 13.72
N THR A 26 10.72 29.81 13.47
CA THR A 26 11.91 29.13 14.01
C THR A 26 13.15 29.29 13.12
N GLY A 27 13.02 29.87 11.93
CA GLY A 27 14.11 30.01 10.96
C GLY A 27 14.48 28.73 10.21
N THR A 28 13.70 27.66 10.35
CA THR A 28 13.95 26.34 9.72
C THR A 28 13.23 26.18 8.37
N PHE A 29 13.02 27.30 7.67
CA PHE A 29 12.26 27.34 6.41
C PHE A 29 12.99 26.61 5.27
N THR A 30 14.33 26.68 5.26
CA THR A 30 15.18 26.04 4.26
C THR A 30 15.03 24.51 4.33
N GLU A 31 15.13 23.94 5.54
CA GLU A 31 14.96 22.51 5.78
C GLU A 31 13.57 22.04 5.38
N LEU A 32 12.53 22.77 5.80
CA LEU A 32 11.15 22.41 5.43
C LEU A 32 10.96 22.43 3.91
N THR A 33 11.49 23.45 3.23
CA THR A 33 11.39 23.57 1.76
C THR A 33 12.08 22.41 1.06
N ILE A 34 13.28 22.04 1.52
CA ILE A 34 14.03 20.90 0.98
C ILE A 34 13.25 19.61 1.21
N ILE A 35 12.75 19.35 2.42
CA ILE A 35 11.96 18.14 2.73
C ILE A 35 10.73 18.06 1.83
N LEU A 36 9.97 19.16 1.71
CA LEU A 36 8.76 19.19 0.88
C LEU A 36 9.07 18.99 -0.60
N ALA A 37 10.17 19.56 -1.10
CA ALA A 37 10.63 19.31 -2.46
C ALA A 37 10.98 17.82 -2.67
N LEU A 38 11.76 17.22 -1.76
CA LEU A 38 12.14 15.81 -1.84
C LEU A 38 10.93 14.87 -1.81
N VAL A 39 9.97 15.12 -0.91
CA VAL A 39 8.71 14.37 -0.83
C VAL A 39 7.89 14.55 -2.11
N LEU A 40 7.81 15.77 -2.65
CA LEU A 40 7.10 16.01 -3.90
C LEU A 40 7.76 15.26 -5.07
N PHE A 41 9.08 15.30 -5.19
CA PHE A 41 9.81 14.53 -6.21
C PHE A 41 9.56 13.03 -6.08
N HIS A 42 9.56 12.51 -4.86
CA HIS A 42 9.22 11.11 -4.58
C HIS A 42 7.81 10.76 -5.06
N GLU A 43 6.78 11.52 -4.66
CA GLU A 43 5.39 11.29 -5.09
C GLU A 43 5.20 11.44 -6.61
N LEU A 44 5.94 12.37 -7.24
CA LEU A 44 5.95 12.52 -8.69
C LEU A 44 6.49 11.26 -9.38
N GLY A 45 7.41 10.53 -8.75
CA GLY A 45 7.87 9.22 -9.21
C GLY A 45 6.73 8.21 -9.29
N HIS A 46 5.98 8.04 -8.20
CA HIS A 46 4.78 7.19 -8.19
C HIS A 46 3.76 7.63 -9.24
N TYR A 47 3.47 8.93 -9.29
CA TYR A 47 2.51 9.49 -10.23
C TYR A 47 2.91 9.23 -11.69
N ALA A 48 4.17 9.46 -12.05
CA ALA A 48 4.65 9.28 -13.41
C ALA A 48 4.50 7.82 -13.87
N MET A 49 4.88 6.86 -13.00
CA MET A 49 4.72 5.44 -13.31
C MET A 49 3.24 5.04 -13.38
N ALA A 50 2.44 5.41 -12.39
CA ALA A 50 1.01 5.08 -12.36
C ALA A 50 0.25 5.69 -13.57
N SER A 51 0.58 6.92 -13.95
CA SER A 51 0.04 7.60 -15.13
C SER A 51 0.43 6.88 -16.42
N SER A 52 1.67 6.41 -16.53
CA SER A 52 2.14 5.62 -17.69
C SER A 52 1.41 4.26 -17.83
N LEU A 53 0.97 3.69 -16.70
CA LEU A 53 0.18 2.46 -16.61
C LEU A 53 -1.33 2.72 -16.68
N ASN A 54 -1.75 3.95 -17.00
CA ASN A 54 -3.16 4.36 -17.13
C ASN A 54 -3.99 4.18 -15.84
N TRP A 55 -3.36 4.29 -14.67
CA TRP A 55 -4.10 4.29 -13.41
C TRP A 55 -5.00 5.53 -13.29
N ARG A 56 -6.12 5.37 -12.59
CA ARG A 56 -7.01 6.48 -12.23
C ARG A 56 -6.45 7.18 -10.99
N ILE A 57 -5.91 8.37 -11.18
CA ILE A 57 -5.27 9.17 -10.13
C ILE A 57 -6.05 10.47 -9.96
N ARG A 58 -6.44 10.81 -8.74
CA ARG A 58 -7.22 12.02 -8.43
C ARG A 58 -6.32 13.23 -8.17
N GLY A 59 -5.14 13.01 -7.61
CA GLY A 59 -4.14 14.04 -7.33
C GLY A 59 -3.07 13.57 -6.35
N ILE A 60 -2.20 14.50 -5.96
CA ILE A 60 -1.20 14.28 -4.90
C ILE A 60 -1.58 15.21 -3.74
N MET A 61 -1.63 14.67 -2.53
CA MET A 61 -1.85 15.45 -1.31
C MET A 61 -0.58 15.52 -0.49
N LEU A 62 -0.07 16.71 -0.21
CA LEU A 62 1.08 16.95 0.64
C LEU A 62 0.65 17.20 2.09
N TRP A 63 1.33 16.51 3.00
CA TRP A 63 1.13 16.57 4.45
C TRP A 63 2.48 16.73 5.16
N VAL A 64 2.43 16.97 6.46
CA VAL A 64 3.63 17.12 7.30
C VAL A 64 4.43 15.81 7.42
N PHE A 65 3.73 14.67 7.36
CA PHE A 65 4.35 13.34 7.45
C PHE A 65 4.73 12.74 6.10
N GLY A 66 4.55 13.47 4.99
CA GLY A 66 4.88 12.99 3.65
C GLY A 66 3.86 13.42 2.60
N GLY A 67 3.80 12.68 1.50
CA GLY A 67 2.80 12.84 0.45
C GLY A 67 1.95 11.59 0.33
N VAL A 68 0.76 11.74 -0.25
CA VAL A 68 -0.08 10.60 -0.63
C VAL A 68 -0.61 10.84 -2.03
N MET A 69 -0.32 9.91 -2.94
CA MET A 69 -1.00 9.82 -4.23
C MET A 69 -2.42 9.23 -4.03
N ASP A 70 -3.44 10.04 -4.27
CA ASP A 70 -4.84 9.64 -4.16
C ASP A 70 -5.26 8.83 -5.40
N THR A 71 -5.46 7.53 -5.23
CA THR A 71 -5.83 6.59 -6.30
C THR A 71 -6.90 5.60 -5.85
N ASP A 72 -7.86 5.32 -6.75
CA ASP A 72 -8.92 4.34 -6.52
C ASP A 72 -8.46 2.89 -6.75
N GLU A 73 -7.24 2.70 -7.24
CA GLU A 73 -6.74 1.46 -7.85
C GLU A 73 -5.80 0.65 -6.93
N HIS A 74 -5.69 1.02 -5.65
CA HIS A 74 -4.81 0.33 -4.71
C HIS A 74 -5.32 -1.09 -4.41
N GLY A 75 -4.53 -2.10 -4.74
CA GLY A 75 -4.86 -3.51 -4.53
C GLY A 75 -5.77 -4.14 -5.59
N THR A 76 -6.15 -3.38 -6.64
CA THR A 76 -6.98 -3.87 -7.76
C THR A 76 -6.19 -4.15 -9.02
N LYS A 77 -5.01 -3.54 -9.16
CA LYS A 77 -4.17 -3.67 -10.34
C LYS A 77 -3.31 -4.93 -10.29
N PRO A 78 -2.68 -5.33 -11.40
CA PRO A 78 -1.72 -6.42 -11.37
C PRO A 78 -0.59 -6.15 -10.39
N ILE A 79 -0.12 -7.19 -9.68
CA ILE A 79 0.97 -7.11 -8.71
C ILE A 79 2.22 -6.48 -9.33
N LYS A 80 2.53 -6.83 -10.58
CA LYS A 80 3.67 -6.27 -11.31
C LYS A 80 3.57 -4.77 -11.48
N GLU A 81 2.39 -4.25 -11.83
CA GLU A 81 2.16 -2.82 -11.97
C GLU A 81 2.30 -2.11 -10.63
N GLU A 82 1.71 -2.67 -9.56
CA GLU A 82 1.84 -2.11 -8.22
C GLU A 82 3.30 -2.07 -7.75
N ILE A 83 4.09 -3.11 -8.01
CA ILE A 83 5.53 -3.11 -7.70
C ILE A 83 6.26 -1.99 -8.45
N LEU A 84 5.99 -1.83 -9.76
CA LEU A 84 6.60 -0.79 -10.57
C LEU A 84 6.26 0.61 -10.04
N VAL A 85 5.00 0.86 -9.71
CA VAL A 85 4.55 2.14 -9.13
C VAL A 85 5.22 2.37 -7.79
N THR A 86 5.20 1.40 -6.88
CA THR A 86 5.79 1.54 -5.55
C THR A 86 7.31 1.73 -5.60
N LEU A 87 8.03 1.13 -6.55
CA LEU A 87 9.47 1.37 -6.72
C LEU A 87 9.80 2.71 -7.37
N ALA A 88 8.86 3.30 -8.12
CA ALA A 88 9.10 4.53 -8.85
C ALA A 88 9.39 5.72 -7.92
N GLY A 89 8.74 5.82 -6.76
CA GLY A 89 9.03 6.86 -5.76
C GLY A 89 10.46 6.77 -5.20
N PRO A 90 10.85 5.65 -4.58
CA PRO A 90 12.22 5.40 -4.12
C PRO A 90 13.28 5.63 -5.19
N SER A 91 13.01 5.28 -6.46
CA SER A 91 13.96 5.47 -7.56
C SER A 91 14.29 6.95 -7.83
N GLN A 92 13.39 7.89 -7.52
CA GLN A 92 13.64 9.33 -7.69
C GLN A 92 14.76 9.83 -6.81
N HIS A 93 15.00 9.21 -5.64
CA HIS A 93 16.10 9.60 -4.76
C HIS A 93 17.48 9.40 -5.42
N ILE A 94 17.60 8.43 -6.33
CA ILE A 94 18.83 8.21 -7.12
C ILE A 94 19.06 9.37 -8.09
N ILE A 95 17.99 9.84 -8.74
CA ILE A 95 18.04 11.01 -9.64
C ILE A 95 18.40 12.26 -8.83
N VAL A 96 17.82 12.43 -7.65
CA VAL A 96 18.16 13.53 -6.74
C VAL A 96 19.63 13.47 -6.32
N TYR A 97 20.17 12.30 -5.96
CA TYR A 97 21.60 12.19 -5.65
C TYR A 97 22.49 12.64 -6.80
N LEU A 98 22.16 12.24 -8.04
CA LEU A 98 22.89 12.68 -9.22
C LEU A 98 22.82 14.20 -9.39
N MET A 99 21.63 14.80 -9.21
CA MET A 99 21.47 16.26 -9.27
C MET A 99 22.28 16.98 -8.19
N LEU A 100 22.21 16.53 -6.94
CA LEU A 100 22.96 17.11 -5.83
C LEU A 100 24.47 16.98 -6.03
N PHE A 101 24.93 15.84 -6.57
CA PHE A 101 26.34 15.62 -6.90
C PHE A 101 26.84 16.58 -7.99
N LEU A 102 26.06 16.79 -9.05
CA LEU A 102 26.40 17.76 -10.10
C LEU A 102 26.42 19.20 -9.56
N LEU A 103 25.41 19.59 -8.77
CA LEU A 103 25.36 20.91 -8.15
C LEU A 103 26.57 21.18 -7.23
N SER A 104 27.00 20.14 -6.50
CA SER A 104 28.21 20.19 -5.66
C SER A 104 29.48 20.35 -6.50
N THR A 105 29.63 19.54 -7.55
CA THR A 105 30.82 19.49 -8.40
C THR A 105 31.05 20.81 -9.15
N PHE A 106 29.97 21.44 -9.62
CA PHE A 106 30.03 22.71 -10.35
C PHE A 106 29.86 23.95 -9.45
N HIS A 107 29.82 23.75 -8.12
CA HIS A 107 29.63 24.83 -7.13
C HIS A 107 28.42 25.73 -7.40
N LEU A 108 27.32 25.13 -7.88
CA LEU A 108 26.10 25.84 -8.29
C LEU A 108 25.15 26.14 -7.12
N ALA A 109 25.44 25.63 -5.92
CA ALA A 109 24.65 25.86 -4.72
C ALA A 109 25.56 25.92 -3.47
N PRO A 110 25.13 26.59 -2.38
CA PRO A 110 25.87 26.63 -1.13
C PRO A 110 26.09 25.23 -0.54
N ALA A 111 27.29 24.96 -0.03
CA ALA A 111 27.64 23.66 0.55
C ALA A 111 26.70 23.26 1.70
N SER A 112 26.33 24.21 2.56
CA SER A 112 25.38 23.97 3.67
C SER A 112 24.01 23.47 3.21
N VAL A 113 23.49 24.03 2.11
CA VAL A 113 22.19 23.62 1.53
C VAL A 113 22.30 22.21 0.94
N LEU A 114 23.41 21.91 0.27
CA LEU A 114 23.65 20.59 -0.32
C LEU A 114 23.79 19.51 0.76
N GLU A 115 24.54 19.77 1.84
CA GLU A 115 24.69 18.85 2.97
C GLU A 115 23.32 18.50 3.59
N ILE A 116 22.48 19.51 3.84
CA ILE A 116 21.11 19.34 4.33
C ILE A 116 20.28 18.51 3.35
N ALA A 117 20.36 18.80 2.05
CA ALA A 117 19.62 18.07 1.03
C ALA A 117 20.08 16.61 0.90
N PHE A 118 21.38 16.33 0.94
CA PHE A 118 21.91 14.96 0.96
C PHE A 118 21.42 14.19 2.19
N TYR A 119 21.47 14.81 3.37
CA TYR A 119 21.01 14.21 4.61
C TYR A 119 19.52 13.84 4.56
N TYR A 120 18.65 14.78 4.17
CA TYR A 120 17.21 14.51 4.09
C TYR A 120 16.85 13.57 2.94
N ASN A 121 17.53 13.65 1.79
CA ASN A 121 17.31 12.70 0.69
C ASN A 121 17.61 11.27 1.14
N SER A 122 18.74 11.07 1.85
CA SER A 122 19.11 9.78 2.43
C SER A 122 18.10 9.30 3.46
N THR A 123 17.69 10.20 4.35
CA THR A 123 16.75 9.88 5.43
C THR A 123 15.39 9.47 4.89
N ILE A 124 14.83 10.23 3.96
CA ILE A 124 13.51 9.94 3.35
C ILE A 124 13.58 8.67 2.50
N PHE A 125 14.67 8.46 1.75
CA PHE A 125 14.87 7.25 0.96
C PHE A 125 14.91 6.00 1.84
N LEU A 126 15.77 5.98 2.87
CA LEU A 126 15.93 4.84 3.76
C LEU A 126 14.66 4.59 4.58
N PHE A 127 14.03 5.65 5.06
CA PHE A 127 12.80 5.55 5.83
C PHE A 127 11.67 4.94 5.00
N ASN A 128 11.45 5.40 3.76
CA ASN A 128 10.41 4.82 2.90
C ASN A 128 10.68 3.37 2.50
N LEU A 129 11.94 2.91 2.53
CA LEU A 129 12.29 1.51 2.25
C LEU A 129 12.11 0.57 3.45
N LEU A 130 11.81 1.08 4.65
CA LEU A 130 11.52 0.23 5.79
C LEU A 130 10.29 -0.67 5.51
N PRO A 131 10.30 -1.95 5.89
CA PRO A 131 9.20 -2.87 5.66
C PRO A 131 8.08 -2.67 6.69
N ILE A 132 7.58 -1.44 6.79
CA ILE A 132 6.56 -0.98 7.74
C ILE A 132 5.41 -0.39 6.93
N TRP A 133 4.19 -0.79 7.24
CA TRP A 133 3.01 -0.18 6.64
C TRP A 133 2.74 1.19 7.28
N PRO A 134 2.45 2.26 6.50
CA PRO A 134 2.13 2.32 5.07
C PRO A 134 3.31 2.75 4.15
N LEU A 135 4.56 2.63 4.61
CA LEU A 135 5.73 3.00 3.82
C LEU A 135 5.89 2.10 2.60
N ASP A 136 6.63 2.57 1.60
CA ASP A 136 6.78 1.84 0.33
C ASP A 136 7.46 0.48 0.48
N GLY A 137 8.44 0.35 1.36
CA GLY A 137 9.03 -0.94 1.72
C GLY A 137 8.01 -1.91 2.30
N GLY A 138 7.08 -1.40 3.12
CA GLY A 138 5.94 -2.16 3.65
C GLY A 138 4.97 -2.59 2.55
N LYS A 139 4.63 -1.68 1.63
CA LYS A 139 3.80 -1.99 0.46
C LYS A 139 4.46 -3.05 -0.44
N LEU A 140 5.77 -2.94 -0.70
CA LEU A 140 6.52 -3.94 -1.47
C LEU A 140 6.49 -5.30 -0.78
N LEU A 141 6.70 -5.36 0.54
CA LEU A 141 6.60 -6.61 1.30
C LEU A 141 5.18 -7.20 1.25
N PHE A 142 4.15 -6.37 1.33
CA PHE A 142 2.76 -6.80 1.15
C PHE A 142 2.51 -7.40 -0.24
N LEU A 143 3.07 -6.82 -1.31
CA LEU A 143 2.96 -7.36 -2.67
C LEU A 143 3.65 -8.72 -2.79
N VAL A 144 4.82 -8.85 -2.18
CA VAL A 144 5.58 -10.11 -2.07
C VAL A 144 4.79 -11.19 -1.33
N PHE A 145 4.10 -10.83 -0.24
CA PHE A 145 3.20 -11.74 0.47
C PHE A 145 1.99 -12.10 -0.38
N SER A 146 1.32 -11.11 -0.98
CA SER A 146 0.11 -11.30 -1.79
C SER A 146 0.32 -12.17 -3.02
N ALA A 147 1.55 -12.22 -3.55
CA ALA A 147 1.92 -13.14 -4.63
C ALA A 147 2.00 -14.62 -4.18
N ARG A 148 2.31 -14.88 -2.90
CA ARG A 148 2.59 -16.22 -2.37
C ARG A 148 1.43 -16.81 -1.56
N MET A 149 0.80 -16.00 -0.72
CA MET A 149 -0.25 -16.42 0.22
C MET A 149 -1.62 -15.82 -0.13
N PRO A 150 -2.73 -16.33 0.43
CA PRO A 150 -4.05 -15.74 0.28
C PRO A 150 -4.08 -14.27 0.69
N TYR A 151 -4.91 -13.46 0.01
CA TYR A 151 -4.92 -12.00 0.19
C TYR A 151 -5.17 -11.59 1.64
N LYS A 152 -6.14 -12.24 2.30
CA LYS A 152 -6.46 -12.03 3.72
C LYS A 152 -5.26 -12.28 4.63
N GLN A 153 -4.53 -13.36 4.38
CA GLN A 153 -3.34 -13.72 5.14
C GLN A 153 -2.19 -12.74 4.86
N ALA A 154 -1.96 -12.37 3.59
CA ALA A 154 -0.93 -11.41 3.21
C ALA A 154 -1.11 -10.06 3.92
N HIS A 155 -2.35 -9.57 3.98
CA HIS A 155 -2.70 -8.33 4.67
C HIS A 155 -2.49 -8.42 6.18
N GLN A 156 -2.87 -9.55 6.80
CA GLN A 156 -2.64 -9.76 8.24
C GLN A 156 -1.14 -9.85 8.56
N SER A 157 -0.37 -10.57 7.75
CA SER A 157 1.06 -10.74 7.94
C SER A 157 1.82 -9.42 7.82
N ILE A 158 1.50 -8.55 6.85
CA ILE A 158 2.18 -7.25 6.75
C ILE A 158 1.90 -6.35 7.96
N ILE A 159 0.66 -6.31 8.47
CA ILE A 159 0.34 -5.51 9.66
C ILE A 159 1.11 -6.04 10.88
N LEU A 160 1.17 -7.36 11.06
CA LEU A 160 1.92 -7.97 12.17
C LEU A 160 3.43 -7.67 12.09
N VAL A 161 4.02 -7.81 10.90
CA VAL A 161 5.44 -7.47 10.67
C VAL A 161 5.68 -5.99 10.95
N SER A 162 4.81 -5.11 10.46
CA SER A 162 4.88 -3.67 10.64
C SER A 162 4.81 -3.26 12.11
N ILE A 163 3.86 -3.81 12.87
CA ILE A 163 3.76 -3.58 14.33
C ILE A 163 5.02 -4.09 15.04
N GLY A 164 5.46 -5.33 14.77
CA GLY A 164 6.65 -5.90 15.41
C GLY A 164 7.91 -5.09 15.14
N LEU A 165 8.13 -4.67 13.89
CA LEU A 165 9.29 -3.86 13.51
C LEU A 165 9.22 -2.46 14.12
N THR A 166 8.04 -1.87 14.19
CA THR A 166 7.84 -0.57 14.86
C THR A 166 8.27 -0.68 16.33
N PHE A 167 7.79 -1.69 17.07
CA PHE A 167 8.22 -1.89 18.46
C PHE A 167 9.73 -2.13 18.59
N ALA A 168 10.34 -2.88 17.67
CA ALA A 168 11.78 -3.12 17.68
C ALA A 168 12.58 -1.82 17.48
N ILE A 169 12.18 -0.98 16.52
CA ILE A 169 12.82 0.32 16.27
C ILE A 169 12.67 1.23 17.50
N ILE A 170 11.50 1.25 18.13
CA ILE A 170 11.26 2.03 19.35
C ILE A 170 12.17 1.57 20.48
N ALA A 171 12.28 0.25 20.70
CA ALA A 171 13.16 -0.30 21.71
C ALA A 171 14.62 0.10 21.46
N VAL A 172 15.10 0.01 20.21
CA VAL A 172 16.44 0.45 19.83
C VAL A 172 16.63 1.94 20.08
N GLN A 173 15.67 2.78 19.69
CA GLN A 173 15.73 4.23 19.92
C GLN A 173 15.85 4.55 21.42
N LEU A 174 15.04 3.93 22.27
CA LEU A 174 15.03 4.20 23.72
C LEU A 174 16.25 3.65 24.45
N LEU A 175 16.85 2.57 23.96
CA LEU A 175 18.01 1.93 24.60
C LEU A 175 19.34 2.57 24.19
N PHE A 176 19.47 3.03 22.93
CA PHE A 176 20.75 3.43 22.37
C PHE A 176 20.85 4.92 22.00
N PHE A 177 19.73 5.64 21.89
CA PHE A 177 19.70 7.02 21.41
C PHE A 177 18.90 7.95 22.34
N PRO A 178 19.21 9.25 22.36
CA PRO A 178 18.37 10.21 23.08
C PRO A 178 16.98 10.29 22.44
N PHE A 179 15.97 10.46 23.29
CA PHE A 179 14.60 10.66 22.84
C PHE A 179 14.48 12.01 22.11
N THR A 180 13.91 11.99 20.91
CA THR A 180 13.64 13.19 20.12
C THR A 180 12.14 13.31 19.85
N LEU A 181 11.65 14.55 19.80
CA LEU A 181 10.23 14.82 19.55
C LEU A 181 9.79 14.37 18.15
N SER A 182 10.68 14.46 17.15
CA SER A 182 10.45 13.95 15.80
C SER A 182 10.27 12.44 15.76
N ALA A 183 11.10 11.69 16.50
CA ALA A 183 10.94 10.25 16.63
C ALA A 183 9.58 9.90 17.26
N LEU A 184 9.16 10.62 18.31
CA LEU A 184 7.82 10.43 18.90
C LEU A 184 6.71 10.62 17.89
N PHE A 185 6.74 11.70 17.11
CA PHE A 185 5.70 11.95 16.12
C PHE A 185 5.65 10.86 15.05
N ILE A 186 6.80 10.40 14.55
CA ILE A 186 6.85 9.29 13.59
C ILE A 186 6.32 8.00 14.22
N MET A 187 6.69 7.70 15.46
CA MET A 187 6.19 6.52 16.20
C MET A 187 4.67 6.54 16.34
N VAL A 188 4.12 7.67 16.79
CA VAL A 188 2.68 7.84 16.97
C VAL A 188 1.97 7.73 15.62
N PHE A 189 2.51 8.35 14.57
CA PHE A 189 1.97 8.25 13.21
C PHE A 189 1.89 6.79 12.73
N ILE A 190 3.01 6.06 12.74
CA ILE A 190 3.04 4.66 12.30
C ILE A 190 2.09 3.79 13.13
N PHE A 191 2.04 4.00 14.45
CA PHE A 191 1.14 3.25 15.33
C PHE A 191 -0.35 3.52 15.00
N LEU A 192 -0.72 4.77 14.76
CA LEU A 192 -2.09 5.14 14.39
C LEU A 192 -2.48 4.59 13.02
N GLU A 193 -1.57 4.59 12.05
CA GLU A 193 -1.78 3.99 10.73
C GLU A 193 -2.00 2.47 10.86
N ASN A 194 -1.11 1.76 11.55
CA ASN A 194 -1.25 0.32 11.77
C ASN A 194 -2.53 -0.05 12.54
N ARG A 195 -2.92 0.77 13.52
CA ARG A 195 -4.18 0.59 14.25
C ARG A 195 -5.39 0.79 13.34
N THR A 196 -5.35 1.80 12.48
CA THR A 196 -6.43 2.10 11.52
C THR A 196 -6.58 0.95 10.54
N GLU A 197 -5.48 0.48 9.98
CA GLU A 197 -5.42 -0.66 9.06
C GLU A 197 -5.89 -1.96 9.70
N TRP A 198 -5.49 -2.23 10.94
CA TRP A 198 -5.97 -3.39 11.68
C TRP A 198 -7.49 -3.38 11.85
N LYS A 199 -8.09 -2.21 12.11
CA LYS A 199 -9.54 -2.05 12.21
C LYS A 199 -10.24 -2.20 10.85
N GLN A 200 -9.61 -1.69 9.78
CA GLN A 200 -10.18 -1.70 8.43
C GLN A 200 -9.94 -2.99 7.65
N ARG A 201 -9.13 -3.93 8.16
CA ARG A 201 -8.79 -5.20 7.48
C ARG A 201 -9.99 -5.98 6.89
N TYR A 202 -11.13 -5.97 7.58
CA TYR A 202 -12.33 -6.64 7.10
C TYR A 202 -12.91 -5.91 5.88
N TYR A 203 -13.03 -4.59 5.95
CA TYR A 203 -13.50 -3.76 4.85
C TYR A 203 -12.58 -3.87 3.62
N ILE A 204 -11.26 -3.86 3.81
CA ILE A 204 -10.27 -4.04 2.74
C ILE A 204 -10.45 -5.41 2.08
N PHE A 205 -10.67 -6.46 2.86
CA PHE A 205 -10.93 -7.79 2.33
C PHE A 205 -12.26 -7.87 1.55
N ILE A 206 -13.33 -7.26 2.05
CA ILE A 206 -14.61 -7.18 1.31
C ILE A 206 -14.43 -6.41 0.00
N ARG A 207 -13.73 -5.28 0.01
CA ARG A 207 -13.43 -4.50 -1.19
C ARG A 207 -12.65 -5.33 -2.21
N PHE A 208 -11.70 -6.14 -1.76
CA PHE A 208 -10.99 -7.10 -2.63
C PHE A 208 -11.95 -8.11 -3.29
N LEU A 209 -12.87 -8.70 -2.53
CA LEU A 209 -13.86 -9.64 -3.07
C LEU A 209 -14.83 -8.95 -4.06
N LEU A 210 -15.21 -7.71 -3.78
CA LEU A 210 -16.14 -6.94 -4.60
C LEU A 210 -15.52 -6.56 -5.96
N ASN A 211 -14.26 -6.10 -5.96
CA ASN A 211 -13.50 -5.86 -7.19
C ASN A 211 -13.29 -7.12 -8.03
N ARG A 212 -13.21 -8.28 -7.36
CA ARG A 212 -13.12 -9.58 -8.03
C ARG A 212 -14.43 -9.95 -8.71
N TYR A 213 -15.56 -9.75 -8.02
CA TYR A 213 -16.90 -9.96 -8.55
C TYR A 213 -17.20 -9.07 -9.77
N GLU A 214 -16.80 -7.79 -9.73
CA GLU A 214 -16.96 -6.85 -10.86
C GLU A 214 -16.09 -7.19 -12.08
N GLY A 215 -15.25 -8.23 -12.01
CA GLY A 215 -14.42 -8.68 -13.13
C GLY A 215 -13.23 -7.77 -13.44
N ILE A 216 -12.86 -6.88 -12.52
CA ILE A 216 -11.75 -5.92 -12.69
C ILE A 216 -10.39 -6.62 -12.51
N SER A 217 -10.38 -7.81 -11.90
CA SER A 217 -9.15 -8.55 -11.57
C SER A 217 -8.56 -9.28 -12.78
N SER A 218 -7.28 -9.03 -13.07
CA SER A 218 -6.53 -9.81 -14.07
C SER A 218 -6.34 -11.25 -13.60
N VAL A 219 -6.72 -12.25 -14.39
CA VAL A 219 -6.55 -13.68 -14.08
C VAL A 219 -5.41 -14.24 -14.91
N GLN A 220 -4.41 -14.85 -14.26
CA GLN A 220 -3.25 -15.44 -14.94
C GLN A 220 -3.17 -16.96 -14.78
N MET A 221 -3.78 -17.54 -13.74
CA MET A 221 -3.66 -18.96 -13.41
C MET A 221 -4.94 -19.48 -12.75
N ILE A 222 -5.25 -20.77 -12.93
CA ILE A 222 -6.35 -21.44 -12.25
C ILE A 222 -5.79 -22.23 -11.06
N GLN A 223 -6.32 -22.02 -9.86
CA GLN A 223 -5.95 -22.78 -8.67
C GLN A 223 -7.21 -23.23 -7.91
N PRO A 224 -7.55 -24.53 -7.94
CA PRO A 224 -8.77 -25.03 -7.32
C PRO A 224 -8.74 -24.94 -5.79
N ILE A 225 -9.90 -24.71 -5.18
CA ILE A 225 -10.10 -24.73 -3.73
C ILE A 225 -11.01 -25.90 -3.39
N LYS A 226 -10.64 -26.70 -2.40
CA LYS A 226 -11.47 -27.78 -1.86
C LYS A 226 -12.16 -27.27 -0.60
N ALA A 227 -13.48 -27.35 -0.55
CA ALA A 227 -14.29 -26.92 0.57
C ALA A 227 -15.21 -28.05 1.03
N SER A 228 -15.48 -28.10 2.34
CA SER A 228 -16.54 -28.95 2.88
C SER A 228 -17.88 -28.26 2.66
N ALA A 229 -18.95 -29.03 2.44
CA ALA A 229 -20.32 -28.50 2.39
C ALA A 229 -20.68 -27.66 3.64
N ASN A 230 -20.08 -27.97 4.79
CA ASN A 230 -20.33 -27.25 6.06
C ASN A 230 -19.50 -25.96 6.22
N SER A 231 -18.60 -25.66 5.29
CA SER A 231 -17.77 -24.45 5.35
C SER A 231 -18.61 -23.21 5.04
N THR A 232 -18.28 -22.09 5.70
CA THR A 232 -18.90 -20.80 5.39
C THR A 232 -18.29 -20.19 4.13
N PHE A 233 -19.02 -19.26 3.50
CA PHE A 233 -18.48 -18.46 2.40
C PHE A 233 -17.16 -17.77 2.76
N MET A 234 -17.07 -17.21 3.97
CA MET A 234 -15.86 -16.53 4.45
C MET A 234 -14.66 -17.46 4.59
N ASP A 235 -14.87 -18.72 4.97
CA ASP A 235 -13.80 -19.71 5.06
C ASP A 235 -13.23 -20.00 3.67
N VAL A 236 -14.09 -20.15 2.67
CA VAL A 236 -13.65 -20.37 1.28
C VAL A 236 -12.97 -19.15 0.69
N PHE A 237 -13.57 -17.96 0.87
CA PHE A 237 -12.98 -16.71 0.40
C PHE A 237 -11.63 -16.42 1.07
N SER A 238 -11.39 -16.91 2.29
CA SER A 238 -10.10 -16.75 2.98
C SER A 238 -8.91 -17.35 2.22
N TYR A 239 -9.17 -18.30 1.30
CA TYR A 239 -8.16 -18.93 0.46
C TYR A 239 -7.93 -18.22 -0.89
N PHE A 240 -8.71 -17.17 -1.20
CA PHE A 240 -8.58 -16.46 -2.47
C PHE A 240 -7.23 -15.74 -2.56
N LYS A 241 -6.57 -15.93 -3.70
CA LYS A 241 -5.27 -15.34 -4.04
C LYS A 241 -5.44 -14.32 -5.16
N ARG A 242 -4.55 -13.32 -5.17
CA ARG A 242 -4.48 -12.37 -6.29
C ARG A 242 -4.05 -13.09 -7.56
N GLU A 243 -4.55 -12.60 -8.70
CA GLU A 243 -4.20 -13.07 -10.06
C GLU A 243 -4.45 -14.56 -10.36
N LYS A 244 -5.19 -15.25 -9.49
CA LYS A 244 -5.56 -16.67 -9.65
C LYS A 244 -7.05 -16.82 -9.63
N LYS A 245 -7.64 -17.58 -10.54
CA LYS A 245 -9.06 -17.97 -10.55
C LYS A 245 -9.27 -19.27 -9.78
N HIS A 246 -10.31 -19.31 -8.97
CA HIS A 246 -10.54 -20.38 -8.00
C HIS A 246 -11.84 -21.14 -8.24
N PRO A 247 -11.84 -22.22 -9.04
CA PRO A 247 -12.96 -23.15 -9.05
C PRO A 247 -13.07 -23.85 -7.68
N ILE A 248 -14.28 -23.91 -7.14
CA ILE A 248 -14.55 -24.39 -5.78
C ILE A 248 -15.15 -25.79 -5.89
N TYR A 249 -14.45 -26.78 -5.32
CA TYR A 249 -14.87 -28.17 -5.22
C TYR A 249 -15.51 -28.39 -3.86
N ILE A 250 -16.83 -28.51 -3.84
CA ILE A 250 -17.58 -28.75 -2.61
C ILE A 250 -17.76 -30.25 -2.43
N THR A 251 -17.34 -30.77 -1.29
CA THR A 251 -17.54 -32.18 -0.92
C THR A 251 -18.65 -32.29 0.11
N TYR A 252 -19.72 -33.02 -0.22
CA TYR A 252 -20.83 -33.31 0.67
C TYR A 252 -20.54 -34.52 1.58
N PRO A 253 -21.28 -34.67 2.70
CA PRO A 253 -21.16 -35.84 3.59
C PRO A 253 -21.36 -37.18 2.86
N ASP A 254 -22.17 -37.21 1.81
CA ASP A 254 -22.46 -38.40 1.00
C ASP A 254 -21.37 -38.69 -0.07
N GLU A 255 -20.15 -38.16 0.11
CA GLU A 255 -19.02 -38.20 -0.83
C GLU A 255 -19.25 -37.58 -2.22
N ARG A 256 -20.45 -37.04 -2.50
CA ARG A 256 -20.75 -36.30 -3.72
C ARG A 256 -19.90 -35.04 -3.81
N ARG A 257 -19.45 -34.73 -5.02
CA ARG A 257 -18.64 -33.53 -5.31
C ARG A 257 -19.29 -32.71 -6.39
N ILE A 258 -19.45 -31.42 -6.14
CA ILE A 258 -19.87 -30.44 -7.14
C ILE A 258 -18.75 -29.42 -7.35
N VAL A 259 -18.70 -28.85 -8.55
CA VAL A 259 -17.73 -27.81 -8.92
C VAL A 259 -18.48 -26.56 -9.25
N ILE A 260 -18.09 -25.45 -8.62
CA ILE A 260 -18.74 -24.16 -8.78
C ILE A 260 -17.69 -23.12 -9.18
N ASP A 261 -18.08 -22.19 -10.05
CA ASP A 261 -17.23 -21.05 -10.39
C ASP A 261 -17.18 -20.06 -9.22
N GLU A 262 -16.02 -19.42 -9.02
CA GLU A 262 -15.90 -18.40 -7.97
C GLU A 262 -16.91 -17.25 -8.13
N ASN A 263 -17.29 -16.90 -9.35
CA ASN A 263 -18.24 -15.81 -9.61
C ASN A 263 -19.64 -16.15 -9.10
N ASP A 264 -20.05 -17.42 -9.20
CA ASP A 264 -21.34 -17.87 -8.68
C ASP A 264 -21.34 -17.81 -7.15
N CYS A 265 -20.25 -18.25 -6.49
CA CYS A 265 -20.11 -18.09 -5.04
C CYS A 265 -20.10 -16.63 -4.59
N LEU A 266 -19.41 -15.74 -5.32
CA LEU A 266 -19.42 -14.30 -5.01
C LEU A 266 -20.79 -13.68 -5.22
N ARG A 267 -21.51 -14.07 -6.28
CA ARG A 267 -22.88 -13.63 -6.56
C ARG A 267 -23.83 -14.02 -5.43
N SER A 268 -23.81 -15.29 -5.00
CA SER A 268 -24.69 -15.76 -3.92
C SER A 268 -24.41 -15.07 -2.59
N TYR A 269 -23.15 -14.70 -2.34
CA TYR A 269 -22.79 -13.92 -1.16
C TYR A 269 -23.28 -12.47 -1.25
N PHE A 270 -23.02 -11.75 -2.35
CA PHE A 270 -23.31 -10.30 -2.43
C PHE A 270 -24.76 -9.95 -2.78
N TYR A 271 -25.45 -10.78 -3.56
CA TYR A 271 -26.80 -10.48 -4.07
C TYR A 271 -27.89 -11.32 -3.45
N ASP A 272 -27.65 -12.61 -3.23
CA ASP A 272 -28.69 -13.54 -2.76
C ASP A 272 -28.84 -13.54 -1.22
N ASP A 273 -28.09 -12.68 -0.53
CA ASP A 273 -28.10 -12.46 0.93
C ASP A 273 -27.90 -13.74 1.77
N GLN A 274 -27.25 -14.76 1.20
CA GLN A 274 -27.02 -16.06 1.84
C GLN A 274 -25.84 -16.07 2.84
N HIS A 275 -25.56 -14.92 3.47
CA HIS A 275 -24.42 -14.71 4.37
C HIS A 275 -24.35 -15.70 5.54
N ASN A 276 -25.51 -16.18 6.01
CA ASN A 276 -25.64 -17.06 7.18
C ASN A 276 -25.72 -18.55 6.82
N GLN A 277 -25.75 -18.90 5.53
CA GLN A 277 -25.85 -20.29 5.09
C GLN A 277 -24.47 -20.88 4.81
N THR A 278 -24.39 -22.21 4.89
CA THR A 278 -23.21 -22.94 4.44
C THR A 278 -23.17 -23.02 2.92
N ILE A 279 -21.98 -23.18 2.35
CA ILE A 279 -21.83 -23.29 0.89
C ILE A 279 -22.58 -24.53 0.36
N GLY A 280 -22.66 -25.61 1.13
CA GLY A 280 -23.40 -26.80 0.74
C GLY A 280 -24.91 -26.59 0.64
N GLU A 281 -25.49 -25.78 1.53
CA GLU A 281 -26.91 -25.41 1.52
C GLU A 281 -27.25 -24.50 0.34
N ALA A 282 -26.40 -23.49 0.11
CA ALA A 282 -26.55 -22.51 -0.97
C ALA A 282 -26.66 -23.19 -2.35
N PHE A 283 -25.85 -24.23 -2.59
CA PHE A 283 -25.70 -24.85 -3.90
C PHE A 283 -26.29 -26.27 -3.99
N ARG A 284 -27.16 -26.65 -3.06
CA ARG A 284 -27.76 -28.00 -3.00
C ARG A 284 -28.66 -28.36 -4.20
N TYR A 285 -29.11 -27.37 -4.98
CA TYR A 285 -30.09 -27.53 -6.07
C TYR A 285 -29.57 -27.22 -7.47
N HIS A 286 -28.25 -27.02 -7.65
CA HIS A 286 -27.65 -26.95 -8.98
C HIS A 286 -27.45 -28.38 -9.52
N GLU A 287 -28.55 -29.02 -9.91
CA GLU A 287 -28.60 -30.21 -10.79
C GLU A 287 -28.88 -29.79 -12.24
#